data_AF-A0A2A8PNN5-F1
#
_entry.id   AF-A0A2A8PNN5-F1
#
_cell.length_a   1.000
_cell.length_b   1.000
_cell.length_c   1.000
_cell.angle_alpha   90.00
_cell.angle_beta   90.00
_cell.angle_gamma   90.00
#
_symmetry.space_group_name_H-M   'P 1'
#
loop_
_entity.id
_entity.type
_entity.pdbx_description
1 polymer ?
#
loop_
_entity_poly.entity_id
_entity_poly.type
_entity_poly.pdbx_seq_one_letter_code
_entity_poly.pdbx_strand_id
1 'polypeptide(L)'
;PLSRALDKLLQTQYRYYQNQLKKWERKQQEQLTFMNQWVHQMKTPLSVIELITQDADDSRFDSINEETERIKKGLEMVLYVA
;
A
#
# COMPACT_ATOMS: atom_id res chain seq x y z
N PRO A 1 0.41 -50.40 -7.03
CA PRO A 1 0.64 -49.85 -5.66
C PRO A 1 1.94 -49.03 -5.67
N LEU A 2 2.18 -48.17 -4.68
CA LEU A 2 3.19 -47.09 -4.66
C LEU A 2 2.98 -45.98 -5.71
N SER A 3 2.98 -46.25 -7.01
CA SER A 3 2.81 -45.20 -8.04
C SER A 3 1.51 -44.41 -7.86
N ARG A 4 0.37 -45.08 -7.62
CA ARG A 4 -0.91 -44.39 -7.32
C ARG A 4 -0.88 -43.56 -6.03
N ALA A 5 -0.08 -43.96 -5.04
CA ALA A 5 0.06 -43.21 -3.79
C ALA A 5 0.95 -41.98 -4.00
N LEU A 6 2.01 -42.12 -4.80
CA LEU A 6 2.88 -41.03 -5.22
C LEU A 6 2.12 -40.00 -6.07
N ASP A 7 1.31 -40.44 -7.04
CA ASP A 7 0.48 -39.55 -7.85
C ASP A 7 -0.50 -38.74 -6.98
N LYS A 8 -1.14 -39.39 -6.00
CA LYS A 8 -2.02 -38.71 -5.05
C LYS A 8 -1.26 -37.70 -4.19
N LEU A 9 -0.06 -38.05 -3.73
CA LEU A 9 0.79 -37.14 -2.96
C LEU A 9 1.18 -35.91 -3.80
N LEU A 10 1.66 -36.12 -5.04
CA LEU A 10 2.04 -35.04 -5.95
C LEU A 10 0.87 -34.11 -6.26
N GLN A 11 -0.32 -34.67 -6.54
CA GLN A 11 -1.53 -33.86 -6.75
C GLN A 11 -1.92 -33.06 -5.49
N THR A 12 -1.75 -33.64 -4.31
CA THR A 12 -2.05 -32.96 -3.04
C THR A 12 -1.08 -31.81 -2.81
N GLN A 13 0.22 -32.05 -3.01
CA GLN A 13 1.25 -31.02 -2.89
C GLN A 13 1.04 -29.90 -3.92
N TYR A 14 0.74 -30.25 -5.18
CA TYR A 14 0.46 -29.26 -6.21
C TYR A 14 -0.72 -28.37 -5.83
N ARG A 15 -1.84 -28.94 -5.38
CA ARG A 15 -3.01 -28.17 -4.93
C ARG A 15 -2.67 -27.30 -3.71
N TYR A 16 -1.88 -27.82 -2.78
CA TYR A 16 -1.42 -27.06 -1.62
C TYR A 16 -0.63 -25.83 -2.04
N TYR A 17 0.38 -25.98 -2.90
CA TYR A 17 1.18 -24.86 -3.40
C TYR A 17 0.35 -23.85 -4.19
N GLN A 18 -0.55 -24.30 -5.05
CA GLN A 18 -1.48 -23.42 -5.78
C GLN A 18 -2.35 -22.59 -4.83
N ASN A 19 -2.84 -23.21 -3.75
CA ASN A 19 -3.62 -22.50 -2.74
C ASN A 19 -2.76 -21.48 -1.96
N GLN A 20 -1.51 -21.80 -1.66
CA GLN A 20 -0.60 -20.85 -1.01
C GLN A 20 -0.26 -19.67 -1.92
N LEU A 21 -0.03 -19.93 -3.21
CA LEU A 21 0.23 -18.89 -4.21
C LEU A 21 -0.95 -17.91 -4.29
N LYS A 22 -2.18 -18.44 -4.42
CA LYS A 22 -3.41 -17.61 -4.45
C LYS A 22 -3.62 -16.81 -3.17
N LYS A 23 -3.32 -17.39 -2.01
CA LYS A 23 -3.38 -16.67 -0.73
C LYS A 23 -2.40 -15.52 -0.69
N TRP A 24 -1.18 -15.73 -1.17
CA TRP A 24 -0.16 -14.70 -1.20
C TRP A 24 -0.53 -13.59 -2.19
N GLU A 25 -0.96 -13.94 -3.39
CA GLU A 25 -1.46 -12.99 -4.41
C GLU A 25 -2.59 -12.13 -3.86
N ARG A 26 -3.59 -12.75 -3.22
CA ARG A 26 -4.68 -12.02 -2.58
C ARG A 26 -4.19 -11.05 -1.50
N LYS A 27 -3.25 -11.48 -0.66
CA LYS A 27 -2.68 -10.63 0.40
C LYS A 27 -1.93 -9.44 -0.18
N GLN A 28 -1.17 -9.64 -1.27
CA GLN A 28 -0.49 -8.53 -1.97
C GLN A 28 -1.50 -7.55 -2.55
N GLN A 29 -2.56 -8.05 -3.18
CA GLN A 29 -3.62 -7.20 -3.72
C GLN A 29 -4.33 -6.40 -2.64
N GLU A 30 -4.65 -7.02 -1.51
CA GLU A 30 -5.26 -6.35 -0.34
C GLU A 30 -4.32 -5.26 0.21
N GLN A 31 -3.02 -5.54 0.32
CA GLN A 31 -2.01 -4.55 0.73
C GLN A 31 -1.97 -3.36 -0.24
N LEU A 32 -1.91 -3.62 -1.55
CA LEU A 32 -1.86 -2.56 -2.56
C LEU A 32 -3.13 -1.70 -2.54
N THR A 33 -4.31 -2.33 -2.40
CA THR A 33 -5.59 -1.61 -2.29
C THR A 33 -5.62 -0.74 -1.03
N PHE A 34 -5.16 -1.26 0.12
CA PHE A 34 -5.05 -0.49 1.35
C PHE A 34 -4.13 0.73 1.18
N MET A 35 -2.94 0.54 0.62
CA MET A 35 -1.98 1.62 0.40
C MET A 35 -2.54 2.71 -0.50
N ASN A 36 -3.19 2.34 -1.61
CA ASN A 36 -3.85 3.30 -2.50
C ASN A 36 -4.93 4.10 -1.77
N GLN A 37 -5.83 3.43 -1.04
CA GLN A 37 -6.89 4.10 -0.30
C GLN A 37 -6.33 5.03 0.78
N TRP A 38 -5.31 4.59 1.50
CA TRP A 38 -4.64 5.40 2.51
C TRP A 38 -3.99 6.65 1.88
N VAL A 39 -3.35 6.51 0.72
CA VAL A 39 -2.79 7.66 -0.01
C VAL A 39 -3.87 8.65 -0.41
N HIS A 40 -4.98 8.16 -0.96
CA HIS A 40 -6.12 9.01 -1.29
C HIS A 40 -6.69 9.73 -0.07
N GLN A 41 -6.87 9.02 1.05
CA GLN A 41 -7.39 9.57 2.31
C GLN A 41 -6.47 10.68 2.85
N MET A 42 -5.15 10.54 2.71
CA MET A 42 -4.17 11.54 3.17
C MET A 42 -4.16 12.83 2.34
N LYS A 43 -4.72 12.85 1.12
CA LYS A 43 -4.79 14.08 0.32
C LYS A 43 -5.67 15.14 0.98
N THR A 44 -6.80 14.76 1.56
CA THR A 44 -7.74 15.69 2.22
C THR A 44 -7.14 16.43 3.41
N PRO A 45 -6.55 15.78 4.43
CA PRO A 45 -5.92 16.50 5.54
C PRO A 45 -4.73 17.33 5.09
N LEU A 46 -3.94 16.89 4.10
CA LEU A 46 -2.86 17.69 3.52
C LEU A 46 -3.41 18.98 2.88
N SER A 47 -4.48 18.90 2.08
CA SER A 47 -5.11 20.09 1.52
C SER A 47 -5.73 21.01 2.57
N VAL A 48 -6.26 20.46 3.67
CA VAL A 48 -6.73 21.28 4.80
C VAL A 48 -5.56 22.02 5.46
N ILE A 49 -4.41 21.37 5.64
CA ILE A 49 -3.21 22.02 6.17
C ILE A 49 -2.74 23.11 5.19
N GLU A 50 -2.63 22.80 3.90
CA GLU A 50 -2.27 23.77 2.86
C GLU A 50 -3.17 25.02 2.93
N LEU A 51 -4.50 24.84 3.01
CA LEU A 51 -5.47 25.94 3.12
C LEU A 51 -5.29 26.77 4.41
N ILE A 52 -5.07 26.13 5.57
CA ILE A 52 -4.84 26.83 6.84
C ILE A 52 -3.55 27.64 6.78
N THR A 53 -2.50 27.09 6.17
CA THR A 53 -1.19 27.75 6.07
C THR A 53 -1.14 28.86 5.01
N GLN A 54 -1.98 28.80 3.97
CA GLN A 54 -2.04 29.81 2.90
C GLN A 54 -2.63 31.15 3.37
N ASP A 55 -3.57 31.13 4.30
CA ASP A 55 -4.22 32.34 4.84
C ASP A 55 -3.43 33.02 5.97
N ALA A 56 -2.28 32.46 6.35
CA ALA A 56 -1.50 32.96 7.46
C ALA A 56 -0.26 33.73 7.00
N ASP A 57 -0.27 35.05 7.16
CA ASP A 57 0.87 35.95 6.89
C ASP A 57 1.91 35.87 8.03
N ASP A 58 2.35 34.65 8.33
CA ASP A 58 3.22 34.31 9.45
C ASP A 58 4.25 33.26 9.02
N SER A 59 5.52 33.66 9.07
CA SER A 59 6.67 32.87 8.64
C SER A 59 6.84 31.53 9.39
N ARG A 60 6.12 31.33 10.50
CA ARG A 60 6.05 30.01 11.16
C ARG A 60 5.39 28.95 10.28
N PHE A 61 4.46 29.35 9.41
CA PHE A 61 3.75 28.43 8.52
C PHE A 61 4.57 27.99 7.31
N ASP A 62 5.64 28.70 6.95
CA ASP A 62 6.55 28.28 5.87
C ASP A 62 7.13 26.90 6.13
N SER A 63 7.59 26.66 7.37
CA SER A 63 8.14 25.37 7.80
C SER A 63 7.09 24.24 7.76
N ILE A 64 5.83 24.54 8.06
CA ILE A 64 4.72 23.58 8.02
C ILE A 64 4.38 23.23 6.57
N ASN A 65 4.42 24.23 5.68
CA ASN A 65 4.14 24.04 4.26
C ASN A 65 5.23 23.18 3.60
N GLU A 66 6.51 23.40 3.94
CA GLU A 66 7.62 22.55 3.47
C GLU A 66 7.49 21.08 3.92
N GLU A 67 7.14 20.84 5.19
CA GLU A 67 6.94 19.48 5.69
C GLU A 67 5.68 18.82 5.09
N THR A 68 4.62 19.60 4.83
CA THR A 68 3.41 19.14 4.13
C THR A 68 3.73 18.66 2.71
N GLU A 69 4.53 19.43 1.98
CA GLU A 69 5.02 19.06 0.65
C GLU A 69 5.96 17.85 0.67
N ARG A 70 6.80 17.71 1.72
CA ARG A 70 7.63 16.51 1.91
C ARG A 70 6.79 15.26 2.14
N ILE A 71 5.75 15.35 2.97
CA ILE A 71 4.82 14.24 3.24
C ILE A 71 4.08 13.83 1.97
N LYS A 72 3.59 14.80 1.19
CA LYS A 72 2.92 14.57 -0.10
C LYS A 72 3.80 13.79 -1.09
N LYS A 73 5.07 14.21 -1.25
CA LYS A 73 6.05 13.50 -2.09
C LYS A 73 6.36 12.10 -1.58
N GLY A 74 6.48 11.92 -0.26
CA GLY A 74 6.68 10.61 0.36
C GLY A 74 5.52 9.66 0.10
N LEU A 75 4.28 10.16 0.20
CA LEU A 75 3.06 9.42 -0.10
C LEU A 75 2.99 8.94 -1.55
N GLU A 76 3.38 9.79 -2.50
CA GLU A 76 3.44 9.41 -3.93
C GLU A 76 4.53 8.37 -4.21
N MET A 77 5.68 8.47 -3.56
CA MET A 77 6.79 7.51 -3.73
C MET A 77 6.43 6.11 -3.24
N VAL A 78 5.68 6.01 -2.15
CA VAL A 78 5.23 4.74 -1.58
C VAL A 78 4.36 3.92 -2.54
N LEU A 79 3.68 4.58 -3.50
CA LEU A 79 2.95 3.88 -4.57
C LEU A 79 3.84 3.34 -5.69
N TYR A 80 5.04 3.92 -5.87
CA TYR A 80 5.99 3.55 -6.93
C TYR A 80 6.96 2.44 -6.52
N VAL A 81 7.17 2.24 -5.22
CA VAL A 81 8.12 1.26 -4.67
C VAL A 81 7.42 -0.06 -4.26
N ALA A 82 6.08 -0.10 -4.31
CA ALA A 82 5.25 -1.26 -3.98
C ALA A 82 5.11 -2.26 -5.13
#